data_AF-A0AAD7MWZ4-F1
#
_entry.id   AF-A0AAD7MWZ4-F1
#
_cell.length_a   1.000
_cell.length_b   1.000
_cell.length_c   1.000
_cell.angle_alpha   90.00
_cell.angle_beta   90.00
_cell.angle_gamma   90.00
#
_symmetry.space_group_name_H-M   'P 1'
#
loop_
_entity.id
_entity.type
_entity.pdbx_description
1 polymer ?
#
loop_
_entity_poly.entity_id
_entity_poly.type
_entity_poly.pdbx_seq_one_letter_code
_entity_poly.pdbx_strand_id
1 'polypeptide(L)'
;KQVLGDNHPHTLRIMGHLASTYSVRGEHRKAEGLNLIRLEKQKQLLGENHPKTLLIMGHLATTYSALVEHQRAKELNIIVVEKQKQILGANHPDTMQIMGNLASTYSNLGEHQTAKELNIIVLEERKQVLGDSHPDTLCTMGVLWVIWPSHIQTWESIKWPKNSGL
;
A
#
# COMPACT_ATOMS: atom_id res chain seq x y z
N LYS A 1 -33.14 -8.31 19.36
CA LYS A 1 -31.66 -8.15 19.37
C LYS A 1 -31.27 -7.55 18.02
N GLN A 2 -31.17 -6.22 17.93
CA GLN A 2 -30.94 -5.54 16.66
C GLN A 2 -29.46 -5.71 16.29
N VAL A 3 -29.17 -6.76 15.53
CA VAL A 3 -27.85 -7.06 14.99
C VAL A 3 -27.50 -5.91 14.06
N LEU A 4 -26.40 -5.22 14.37
CA LEU A 4 -25.94 -4.00 13.70
C LEU A 4 -26.15 -4.11 12.18
N GLY A 5 -26.95 -3.21 11.60
CA GLY A 5 -27.33 -3.28 10.19
C GLY A 5 -26.13 -3.26 9.24
N ASP A 6 -26.35 -3.60 7.97
CA ASP A 6 -25.29 -3.77 6.95
C ASP A 6 -24.38 -2.55 6.75
N ASN A 7 -24.79 -1.38 7.23
CA ASN A 7 -24.06 -0.12 7.12
C ASN A 7 -23.26 0.22 8.40
N HIS A 8 -23.29 -0.64 9.42
CA HIS A 8 -22.59 -0.36 10.66
C HIS A 8 -21.06 -0.45 10.49
N PRO A 9 -20.27 0.50 11.04
CA PRO A 9 -18.80 0.50 10.93
C PRO A 9 -18.13 -0.81 11.37
N HIS A 10 -18.69 -1.51 12.36
CA HIS A 10 -18.19 -2.83 12.76
C HIS A 10 -18.38 -3.91 11.68
N THR A 11 -19.47 -3.89 10.92
CA THR A 11 -19.72 -4.83 9.82
C THR A 11 -18.68 -4.61 8.71
N LEU A 12 -18.43 -3.36 8.33
CA LEU A 12 -17.41 -3.01 7.32
C LEU A 12 -15.99 -3.41 7.73
N ARG A 13 -15.68 -3.33 9.02
CA ARG A 13 -14.39 -3.79 9.56
C ARG A 13 -14.25 -5.31 9.48
N ILE A 14 -15.28 -6.05 9.88
CA ILE A 14 -15.29 -7.53 9.80
C ILE A 14 -15.15 -7.99 8.35
N MET A 15 -15.87 -7.36 7.41
CA MET A 15 -15.71 -7.64 5.98
C MET A 15 -14.27 -7.39 5.50
N GLY A 16 -13.60 -6.37 6.03
CA GLY A 16 -12.21 -6.08 5.71
C GLY A 16 -11.25 -7.14 6.19
N HIS A 17 -11.45 -7.65 7.41
CA HIS A 17 -10.68 -8.77 7.92
C HIS A 17 -10.90 -10.02 7.08
N LEU A 18 -12.16 -10.31 6.72
CA LEU A 18 -12.48 -11.47 5.87
C LEU A 18 -11.86 -11.35 4.48
N ALA A 19 -11.86 -10.16 3.88
CA ALA A 19 -11.18 -9.91 2.61
C ALA A 19 -9.67 -10.17 2.70
N SER A 20 -9.03 -9.73 3.80
CA SER A 20 -7.62 -10.03 4.06
C SER A 20 -7.38 -11.53 4.22
N THR A 21 -8.23 -12.25 4.97
CA THR A 21 -8.15 -13.71 5.09
C THR A 21 -8.26 -14.41 3.75
N TYR A 22 -9.20 -14.01 2.88
CA TYR A 22 -9.28 -14.56 1.53
C TYR A 22 -8.04 -14.27 0.70
N SER A 23 -7.50 -13.05 0.78
CA SER A 23 -6.28 -12.70 0.05
C SER A 23 -5.08 -13.55 0.47
N VAL A 24 -4.90 -13.81 1.78
CA VAL A 24 -3.82 -14.66 2.29
C VAL A 24 -3.98 -16.12 1.84
N ARG A 25 -5.22 -16.57 1.62
CA ARG A 25 -5.53 -17.92 1.11
C ARG A 25 -5.45 -18.03 -0.42
N GLY A 26 -5.08 -16.95 -1.12
CA GLY A 26 -5.07 -16.91 -2.59
C GLY A 26 -6.46 -16.76 -3.23
N GLU A 27 -7.50 -16.57 -2.43
CA GLU A 27 -8.90 -16.44 -2.89
C GLU A 27 -9.21 -15.00 -3.32
N HIS A 28 -8.39 -14.42 -4.21
CA HIS A 28 -8.38 -12.99 -4.53
C HIS A 28 -9.69 -12.46 -5.11
N ARG A 29 -10.44 -13.28 -5.89
CA ARG A 29 -11.78 -12.89 -6.39
C ARG A 29 -12.81 -12.71 -5.26
N LYS A 30 -12.72 -13.50 -4.18
CA LYS A 30 -13.59 -13.31 -3.01
C LYS A 30 -13.19 -12.04 -2.23
N ALA A 31 -11.89 -11.79 -2.12
CA ALA A 31 -11.39 -10.55 -1.52
C ALA A 31 -11.83 -9.31 -2.32
N GLU A 32 -11.79 -9.36 -3.66
CA GLU A 32 -12.27 -8.31 -4.57
C GLU A 32 -13.74 -8.01 -4.31
N GLY A 33 -14.61 -9.03 -4.34
CA GLY A 33 -16.05 -8.86 -4.12
C GLY A 33 -16.36 -8.20 -2.77
N LEU A 34 -15.69 -8.62 -1.69
CA LEU A 34 -15.87 -7.99 -0.38
C LEU A 34 -15.38 -6.55 -0.35
N ASN A 35 -14.22 -6.26 -0.94
CA ASN A 35 -13.69 -4.90 -0.98
C ASN A 35 -14.55 -3.96 -1.83
N LEU A 36 -15.17 -4.43 -2.92
CA LEU A 36 -16.13 -3.65 -3.71
C LEU A 36 -17.39 -3.30 -2.91
N ILE A 37 -17.97 -4.27 -2.18
CA ILE A 37 -19.14 -4.00 -1.33
C ILE A 37 -18.78 -3.01 -0.23
N ARG A 38 -17.60 -3.18 0.42
CA ARG A 38 -17.12 -2.26 1.43
C ARG A 38 -16.90 -0.85 0.87
N LEU A 39 -16.32 -0.75 -0.32
CA LEU A 39 -16.04 0.52 -0.98
C LEU A 39 -17.33 1.29 -1.24
N GLU A 40 -18.33 0.65 -1.85
CA GLU A 40 -19.61 1.29 -2.15
C GLU A 40 -20.30 1.82 -0.88
N LYS A 41 -20.39 0.98 0.16
CA LYS A 41 -20.94 1.40 1.45
C LYS A 41 -20.13 2.53 2.08
N GLN A 42 -18.81 2.48 2.00
CA GLN A 42 -17.94 3.49 2.60
C GLN A 42 -18.04 4.84 1.87
N LYS A 43 -18.18 4.82 0.53
CA LYS A 43 -18.46 6.01 -0.29
C LYS A 43 -19.78 6.66 0.11
N GLN A 44 -20.84 5.87 0.31
CA GLN A 44 -22.14 6.39 0.74
C GLN A 44 -22.09 7.01 2.14
N LEU A 45 -21.30 6.44 3.05
CA LEU A 45 -21.23 6.88 4.45
C LEU A 45 -20.35 8.11 4.67
N LEU A 46 -19.17 8.16 4.05
CA LEU A 46 -18.14 9.18 4.35
C LEU A 46 -17.69 9.97 3.10
N GLY A 47 -18.17 9.61 1.92
CA GLY A 47 -17.76 10.21 0.65
C GLY A 47 -16.55 9.51 0.02
N GLU A 48 -16.34 9.82 -1.26
CA GLU A 48 -15.32 9.19 -2.10
C GLU A 48 -13.89 9.50 -1.67
N ASN A 49 -13.65 10.75 -1.25
CA ASN A 49 -12.32 11.22 -0.89
C ASN A 49 -11.96 10.98 0.59
N HIS A 50 -12.82 10.35 1.39
CA HIS A 50 -12.50 10.13 2.81
C HIS A 50 -11.31 9.15 2.96
N PRO A 51 -10.35 9.37 3.88
CA PRO A 51 -9.19 8.50 4.06
C PRO A 51 -9.50 7.00 4.17
N LYS A 52 -10.55 6.64 4.93
CA LYS A 52 -11.04 5.25 5.03
C LYS A 52 -11.55 4.67 3.71
N THR A 53 -12.16 5.47 2.84
CA THR A 53 -12.59 5.05 1.50
C THR A 53 -11.37 4.79 0.61
N LEU A 54 -10.42 5.73 0.64
CA LEU A 54 -9.15 5.63 -0.10
C LEU A 54 -8.31 4.42 0.34
N LEU A 55 -8.31 4.07 1.63
CA LEU A 55 -7.65 2.87 2.13
C LEU A 55 -8.26 1.58 1.54
N ILE A 56 -9.59 1.52 1.41
CA ILE A 56 -10.26 0.37 0.77
C ILE A 56 -9.88 0.29 -0.72
N MET A 57 -9.80 1.42 -1.42
CA MET A 57 -9.31 1.47 -2.80
C MET A 57 -7.86 0.98 -2.91
N GLY A 58 -7.00 1.33 -1.95
CA GLY A 58 -5.64 0.79 -1.86
C GLY A 58 -5.62 -0.74 -1.71
N HIS A 59 -6.47 -1.31 -0.85
CA HIS A 59 -6.60 -2.78 -0.72
C HIS A 59 -7.13 -3.43 -2.01
N LEU A 60 -8.04 -2.76 -2.71
CA LEU A 60 -8.55 -3.23 -4.00
C LEU A 60 -7.44 -3.22 -5.06
N ALA A 61 -6.56 -2.21 -5.07
CA ALA A 61 -5.39 -2.18 -5.96
C ALA A 61 -4.42 -3.34 -5.66
N THR A 62 -4.15 -3.63 -4.39
CA THR A 62 -3.37 -4.83 -4.00
C THR A 62 -4.03 -6.11 -4.49
N THR A 63 -5.37 -6.20 -4.39
CA THR A 63 -6.14 -7.35 -4.87
C THR A 63 -6.02 -7.51 -6.39
N TYR A 64 -6.10 -6.42 -7.17
CA TYR A 64 -5.87 -6.43 -8.61
C TYR A 64 -4.45 -6.87 -8.98
N SER A 65 -3.43 -6.40 -8.24
CA SER A 65 -2.07 -6.87 -8.48
C SER A 65 -1.92 -8.37 -8.25
N ALA A 66 -2.59 -8.93 -7.23
CA ALA A 66 -2.58 -10.37 -6.97
C ALA A 66 -3.35 -11.18 -8.04
N LEU A 67 -4.31 -10.55 -8.72
CA LEU A 67 -5.03 -11.09 -9.87
C LEU A 67 -4.29 -10.89 -11.20
N VAL A 68 -3.05 -10.37 -11.18
CA VAL A 68 -2.25 -10.04 -12.37
C VAL A 68 -2.89 -8.94 -13.24
N GLU A 69 -3.84 -8.18 -12.67
CA GLU A 69 -4.49 -7.02 -13.30
C GLU A 69 -3.68 -5.74 -13.01
N HIS A 70 -2.37 -5.74 -13.33
CA HIS A 70 -1.44 -4.70 -12.90
C HIS A 70 -1.77 -3.29 -13.42
N GLN A 71 -2.31 -3.17 -14.63
CA GLN A 71 -2.72 -1.88 -15.18
C GLN A 71 -3.87 -1.26 -14.36
N ARG A 72 -4.86 -2.07 -13.97
CA ARG A 72 -5.98 -1.64 -13.11
C ARG A 72 -5.51 -1.28 -11.71
N ALA A 73 -4.55 -2.04 -11.17
CA ALA A 73 -3.90 -1.72 -9.90
C ALA A 73 -3.16 -0.37 -9.96
N LYS A 74 -2.44 -0.10 -11.06
CA LYS A 74 -1.68 1.14 -11.28
C LYS A 74 -2.60 2.36 -11.29
N GLU A 75 -3.65 2.31 -12.12
CA GLU A 75 -4.63 3.40 -12.23
C GLU A 75 -5.25 3.73 -10.86
N LEU A 76 -5.68 2.70 -10.14
CA LEU A 76 -6.30 2.89 -8.83
C LEU A 76 -5.30 3.43 -7.79
N ASN A 77 -4.07 2.91 -7.76
CA ASN A 77 -3.03 3.39 -6.87
C ASN A 77 -2.67 4.87 -7.14
N ILE A 78 -2.58 5.30 -8.40
CA ILE A 78 -2.30 6.70 -8.76
C ILE A 78 -3.36 7.63 -8.17
N ILE A 79 -4.64 7.30 -8.37
CA ILE A 79 -5.76 8.09 -7.83
C ILE A 79 -5.67 8.18 -6.30
N VAL A 80 -5.43 7.05 -5.63
CA VAL A 80 -5.36 7.00 -4.16
C VAL A 80 -4.17 7.79 -3.63
N VAL A 81 -2.98 7.67 -4.25
CA VAL A 81 -1.78 8.42 -3.85
C VAL A 81 -2.02 9.91 -4.00
N GLU A 82 -2.56 10.38 -5.12
CA GLU A 82 -2.82 11.79 -5.35
C GLU A 82 -3.77 12.38 -4.29
N LYS A 83 -4.88 11.68 -4.03
CA LYS A 83 -5.85 12.14 -3.02
C LYS A 83 -5.29 12.06 -1.60
N GLN A 84 -4.60 11.00 -1.23
CA GLN A 84 -4.03 10.92 0.12
C GLN A 84 -2.93 11.94 0.34
N LYS A 85 -2.08 12.25 -0.66
CA LYS A 85 -1.11 13.34 -0.57
C LYS A 85 -1.77 14.68 -0.27
N GLN A 86 -2.92 14.97 -0.89
CA GLN A 86 -3.68 16.20 -0.65
C GLN A 86 -4.30 16.26 0.75
N ILE A 87 -4.72 15.11 1.30
CA ILE A 87 -5.50 15.06 2.55
C ILE A 87 -4.62 14.87 3.79
N LEU A 88 -3.64 13.95 3.70
CA LEU A 88 -2.82 13.51 4.84
C LEU A 88 -1.36 13.96 4.71
N GLY A 89 -0.93 14.38 3.52
CA GLY A 89 0.47 14.67 3.21
C GLY A 89 1.22 13.44 2.70
N ALA A 90 2.32 13.66 1.97
CA ALA A 90 3.12 12.59 1.37
C ALA A 90 3.85 11.72 2.40
N ASN A 91 4.15 12.28 3.57
CA ASN A 91 4.88 11.64 4.67
C ASN A 91 3.98 10.86 5.63
N HIS A 92 2.65 10.83 5.41
CA HIS A 92 1.75 10.04 6.23
C HIS A 92 1.97 8.54 5.98
N PRO A 93 2.02 7.68 7.03
CA PRO A 93 2.25 6.24 6.89
C PRO A 93 1.36 5.55 5.85
N ASP A 94 0.05 5.83 5.89
CA ASP A 94 -0.91 5.28 4.91
C ASP A 94 -0.56 5.69 3.46
N THR A 95 -0.13 6.94 3.25
CA THR A 95 0.24 7.44 1.91
C THR A 95 1.51 6.77 1.41
N MET A 96 2.52 6.65 2.28
CA MET A 96 3.76 5.93 1.97
C MET A 96 3.49 4.44 1.68
N GLN A 97 2.54 3.81 2.37
CA GLN A 97 2.14 2.44 2.09
C GLN A 97 1.57 2.29 0.67
N ILE A 98 0.64 3.16 0.26
CA ILE A 98 0.08 3.10 -1.11
C ILE A 98 1.15 3.45 -2.16
N MET A 99 2.05 4.38 -1.88
CA MET A 99 3.19 4.68 -2.76
C MET A 99 4.12 3.45 -2.95
N GLY A 100 4.39 2.69 -1.90
CA GLY A 100 5.12 1.42 -2.01
C GLY A 100 4.38 0.36 -2.85
N ASN A 101 3.05 0.28 -2.72
CA ASN A 101 2.22 -0.59 -3.57
C ASN A 101 2.27 -0.16 -5.04
N LEU A 102 2.24 1.15 -5.30
CA LEU A 102 2.37 1.70 -6.65
C LEU A 102 3.74 1.38 -7.25
N ALA A 103 4.82 1.50 -6.47
CA ALA A 103 6.16 1.13 -6.91
C ALA A 103 6.27 -0.36 -7.26
N SER A 104 5.67 -1.22 -6.44
CA SER A 104 5.58 -2.67 -6.73
C SER A 104 4.79 -2.94 -8.00
N THR A 105 3.71 -2.18 -8.23
CA THR A 105 2.90 -2.29 -9.44
C THR A 105 3.67 -1.87 -10.69
N TYR A 106 4.45 -0.78 -10.63
CA TYR A 106 5.34 -0.38 -11.71
C TYR A 106 6.37 -1.48 -12.04
N SER A 107 6.95 -2.10 -11.01
CA SER A 107 7.89 -3.21 -11.21
C SER A 107 7.25 -4.40 -11.92
N ASN A 108 6.01 -4.76 -11.56
CA ASN A 108 5.26 -5.85 -12.21
C ASN A 108 4.90 -5.53 -13.67
N LEU A 109 4.82 -4.24 -14.04
CA LEU A 109 4.62 -3.79 -15.42
C LEU A 109 5.92 -3.64 -16.21
N GLY A 110 7.08 -3.94 -15.60
CA GLY A 110 8.39 -3.76 -16.24
C GLY A 110 8.91 -2.31 -16.21
N GLU A 111 8.20 -1.39 -15.57
CA GLU A 111 8.59 0.02 -15.40
C GLU A 111 9.59 0.18 -14.24
N HIS A 112 10.71 -0.54 -14.29
CA HIS A 112 11.64 -0.69 -13.17
C HIS A 112 12.29 0.62 -12.72
N GLN A 113 12.55 1.55 -13.64
CA GLN A 113 13.14 2.85 -13.29
C GLN A 113 12.17 3.70 -12.45
N THR A 114 10.90 3.80 -12.88
CA THR A 114 9.84 4.49 -12.14
C THR A 114 9.61 3.84 -10.76
N ALA A 115 9.62 2.50 -10.71
CA ALA A 115 9.52 1.76 -9.45
C ALA A 115 10.68 2.07 -8.49
N LYS A 116 11.91 2.16 -9.01
CA LYS A 116 13.10 2.48 -8.23
C LYS A 116 13.01 3.89 -7.65
N GLU A 117 12.73 4.88 -8.49
CA GLU A 117 12.62 6.29 -8.07
C GLU A 117 11.55 6.46 -6.98
N LEU A 118 10.38 5.83 -7.16
CA LEU A 118 9.30 5.90 -6.18
C LEU A 118 9.66 5.21 -4.86
N ASN A 119 10.36 4.07 -4.91
CA ASN A 119 10.84 3.40 -3.69
C ASN A 119 11.90 4.21 -2.95
N ILE A 120 12.78 4.93 -3.65
CA ILE A 120 13.78 5.82 -3.02
C ILE A 120 13.06 6.93 -2.26
N ILE A 121 12.07 7.59 -2.88
CA ILE A 121 11.26 8.61 -2.22
C ILE A 121 10.58 8.05 -0.96
N VAL A 122 9.92 6.88 -1.07
CA VAL A 122 9.26 6.24 0.08
C VAL A 122 10.26 5.88 1.18
N LEU A 123 11.45 5.41 0.83
CA LEU A 123 12.49 5.07 1.80
C LEU A 123 12.94 6.29 2.60
N GLU A 124 13.23 7.39 1.92
CA GLU A 124 13.70 8.62 2.56
C GLU A 124 12.64 9.18 3.54
N GLU A 125 11.37 9.20 3.12
CA GLU A 125 10.26 9.64 3.97
C GLU A 125 10.06 8.70 5.18
N ARG A 126 10.11 7.38 4.98
CA ARG A 126 9.99 6.40 6.08
C ARG A 126 11.14 6.53 7.07
N LYS A 127 12.37 6.77 6.61
CA LYS A 127 13.52 7.02 7.50
C LYS A 127 13.30 8.27 8.37
N GLN A 128 12.76 9.34 7.80
CA GLN A 128 12.49 10.58 8.54
C GLN A 128 11.36 10.43 9.55
N VAL A 129 10.26 9.75 9.17
CA VAL A 129 9.04 9.67 10.00
C VAL A 129 9.08 8.51 11.00
N LEU A 130 9.57 7.35 10.58
CA LEU A 130 9.52 6.10 11.35
C LEU A 130 10.88 5.67 11.90
N GLY A 131 11.96 6.21 11.35
CA GLY A 131 13.33 5.82 11.67
C GLY A 131 13.86 4.65 10.82
N ASP A 132 15.18 4.47 10.87
CA ASP A 132 15.90 3.49 10.04
C ASP A 132 15.55 2.02 10.37
N SER A 133 15.25 1.73 11.64
CA SER A 133 15.00 0.37 12.12
C SER A 133 13.53 -0.05 12.07
N HIS A 134 12.64 0.81 11.59
CA HIS A 134 11.22 0.47 11.50
C HIS A 134 10.99 -0.63 10.45
N PRO A 135 10.12 -1.63 10.70
CA PRO A 135 9.86 -2.72 9.76
C PRO A 135 9.52 -2.26 8.33
N ASP A 136 8.72 -1.21 8.20
CA ASP A 136 8.36 -0.66 6.89
C ASP A 136 9.55 -0.03 6.15
N THR A 137 10.46 0.62 6.87
CA THR A 137 11.70 1.17 6.32
C THR A 137 12.59 0.03 5.81
N LEU A 138 12.78 -1.00 6.64
CA LEU A 138 13.57 -2.18 6.29
C LEU A 138 12.97 -2.95 5.10
N CYS A 139 11.64 -3.05 5.02
CA CYS A 139 10.95 -3.67 3.90
C CYS A 139 11.24 -2.92 2.59
N THR A 140 11.13 -1.59 2.56
CA THR A 140 11.48 -0.78 1.38
C THR A 140 12.95 -0.91 0.99
N MET A 141 13.85 -0.98 1.97
CA MET A 141 15.28 -1.24 1.72
C MET A 141 15.50 -2.60 1.06
N GLY A 142 14.82 -3.65 1.53
CA GLY A 142 14.88 -4.98 0.93
C GLY A 142 14.37 -5.00 -0.51
N VAL A 143 13.27 -4.30 -0.80
CA VAL A 143 12.75 -4.15 -2.18
C VAL A 143 13.78 -3.44 -3.07
N LEU A 144 14.37 -2.35 -2.61
CA LEU A 144 15.41 -1.65 -3.36
C LEU A 144 16.66 -2.50 -3.56
N TRP A 145 17.04 -3.35 -2.60
CA TRP A 145 18.17 -4.27 -2.72
C TRP A 145 17.96 -5.28 -3.86
N VAL A 146 16.75 -5.80 -4.03
CA VAL A 146 16.42 -6.72 -5.14
C VAL A 146 16.40 -5.99 -6.49
N ILE A 147 15.96 -4.73 -6.51
CA ILE A 147 15.89 -3.91 -7.74
C ILE A 147 17.26 -3.36 -8.14
N TRP A 148 18.19 -3.19 -7.20
CA TRP A 148 19.53 -2.67 -7.50
C TRP A 148 20.35 -3.73 -8.23
N PRO A 149 20.90 -3.43 -9.43
CA PRO A 149 21.80 -4.37 -10.10
C PRO A 149 23.04 -4.60 -9.22
N SER A 150 23.43 -5.86 -9.02
CA SER A 150 24.55 -6.31 -8.19
C SER A 150 25.94 -5.73 -8.57
N HIS A 151 26.02 -4.78 -9.51
CA HIS A 151 27.27 -4.38 -10.14
C HIS A 151 27.49 -2.87 -10.34
N ILE A 152 26.66 -1.97 -9.80
CA ILE A 152 26.89 -0.52 -9.94
C ILE A 152 26.87 0.20 -8.58
N GLN A 153 28.09 0.45 -8.09
CA GLN A 153 28.58 1.46 -7.11
C GLN A 153 28.00 1.51 -5.68
N THR A 154 28.86 1.96 -4.77
CA THR A 154 29.07 1.45 -3.40
C THR A 154 27.91 1.61 -2.42
N TRP A 155 27.80 0.60 -1.54
CA TRP A 155 26.97 0.49 -0.32
C TRP A 155 27.15 1.64 0.70
N GLU A 156 28.06 2.57 0.43
CA GLU A 156 28.43 3.71 1.28
C GLU A 156 27.42 4.85 1.24
N SER A 157 26.59 4.92 0.19
CA SER A 157 25.54 5.94 0.05
C SER A 157 24.35 5.72 0.98
N ILE A 158 24.14 4.46 1.43
CA ILE A 158 23.12 4.12 2.41
C ILE A 158 23.78 4.13 3.78
N LYS A 159 23.55 5.17 4.59
CA LYS A 159 23.92 5.15 6.02
C LYS A 159 23.02 4.14 6.74
N TRP A 160 23.60 3.01 7.14
CA TRP A 160 22.93 1.98 7.94
C TRP A 160 22.94 2.39 9.41
N PRO A 161 21.86 2.13 10.17
CA PRO A 161 21.93 2.25 11.62
C PRO A 161 23.00 1.28 12.12
N LYS A 162 24.04 1.83 12.77
CA LYS A 162 25.02 1.00 13.48
C LYS A 162 24.23 0.19 14.50
N ASN A 163 24.33 -1.14 14.45
CA ASN A 163 23.76 -2.02 15.46
C ASN A 163 24.05 -1.46 16.86
N SER A 164 23.02 -0.95 17.54
CA SER A 164 23.06 -0.69 18.97
C SER A 164 23.15 -2.04 19.65
N GLY A 165 24.25 -2.25 20.37
CA GLY A 165 24.77 -3.56 20.75
C GLY A 165 23.82 -4.48 21.51
N LEU A 166 24.11 -5.77 21.33
CA LEU A 166 23.97 -6.83 22.32
C LEU A 166 25.38 -7.29 22.69
#